data_AF-A0A533Z6P3-F1
#
_entry.id   AF-A0A533Z6P3-F1
#
_cell.length_a   1.000
_cell.length_b   1.000
_cell.length_c   1.000
_cell.angle_alpha   90.00
_cell.angle_beta   90.00
_cell.angle_gamma   90.00
#
_symmetry.space_group_name_H-M   'P 1'
#
loop_
_entity.id
_entity.type
_entity.pdbx_description
1 polymer ?
#
loop_
_entity_poly.entity_id
_entity_poly.type
_entity_poly.pdbx_seq_one_letter_code
_entity_poly.pdbx_strand_id
1 'polypeptide(L)'
;MKRTILMNSKGTITVMVAGCLTALIGLSALAIDGGFAFITRNQLQNIGDAAALAGGRKLGKIYEGLSQSAQQSYTLNSTDRAAIITYMNAVAMQNTAGGIAIPISDDSNVVQIGHWNGTTFTATSSHPDAVHVTARRDSIANGSLSTLLAGIIGVSQLSVSASSTAAMTALNNLGAGKLDCPVGVPKSYAGSGGQCTNLVFSGTGQCAYWHTYKDSPASTNALIGLLDDGKNKGVPNLKAGTYPIPAVKVGVDQFYITNGALSAAFNDFVNLYNSKKDAQGKWNT
;
A
#
# COMPACT_ATOMS: atom_id res chain seq x y z
N MET A 1 24.65 50.38 -63.61
CA MET A 1 24.65 48.97 -63.14
C MET A 1 24.33 48.96 -61.64
N LYS A 2 23.04 48.93 -61.26
CA LYS A 2 22.60 48.87 -59.85
C LYS A 2 22.57 47.40 -59.43
N ARG A 3 23.52 46.97 -58.59
CA ARG A 3 23.47 45.67 -57.91
C ARG A 3 22.41 45.75 -56.82
N THR A 4 21.22 45.25 -57.10
CA THR A 4 20.19 45.02 -56.09
C THR A 4 20.64 43.86 -55.22
N ILE A 5 21.24 44.16 -54.06
CA ILE A 5 21.43 43.17 -53.00
C ILE A 5 20.05 42.94 -52.39
N LEU A 6 19.30 41.99 -52.97
CA LEU A 6 18.09 41.46 -52.37
C LEU A 6 18.49 40.87 -51.01
N MET A 7 18.04 41.50 -49.92
CA MET A 7 18.14 40.95 -48.57
C MET A 7 17.52 39.55 -48.59
N ASN A 8 18.36 38.53 -48.50
CA ASN A 8 17.96 37.13 -48.59
C ASN A 8 17.37 36.66 -47.24
N SER A 9 16.20 37.18 -46.88
CA SER A 9 15.46 36.83 -45.66
C SER A 9 15.01 35.37 -45.61
N LYS A 10 15.09 34.64 -46.75
CA LYS A 10 14.84 33.19 -46.80
C LYS A 10 15.81 32.41 -45.92
N GLY A 11 17.08 32.84 -45.81
CA GLY A 11 18.07 32.17 -44.95
C GLY A 11 17.74 32.27 -43.46
N THR A 12 17.33 33.46 -43.00
CA THR A 12 16.97 33.70 -41.60
C THR A 12 15.69 32.95 -41.20
N ILE A 13 14.68 32.90 -42.09
CA ILE A 13 13.43 32.18 -41.84
C ILE A 13 13.71 30.69 -41.65
N THR A 14 14.58 30.08 -42.48
CA THR A 14 14.94 28.67 -42.34
C THR A 14 15.56 28.34 -40.98
N VAL A 15 16.47 29.19 -40.47
CA VAL A 15 17.10 28.99 -39.16
C VAL A 15 16.09 29.13 -38.03
N MET A 16 15.20 30.13 -38.10
CA MET A 16 14.16 30.34 -37.10
C MET A 16 13.18 29.17 -37.06
N VAL A 17 12.70 28.70 -38.22
CA VAL A 17 11.81 27.53 -38.32
C VAL A 17 12.49 26.28 -37.79
N ALA A 18 13.75 26.03 -38.15
CA ALA A 18 14.51 24.89 -37.63
C ALA A 18 14.64 24.92 -36.10
N GLY A 19 14.89 26.10 -35.52
CA GLY A 19 14.94 26.30 -34.07
C GLY A 19 13.58 26.03 -33.41
N CYS A 20 12.49 26.60 -33.95
CA CYS A 20 11.15 26.37 -33.44
C CYS A 20 10.71 24.90 -33.54
N LEU A 21 11.00 24.22 -34.65
CA LEU A 21 10.69 22.80 -34.82
C LEU A 21 11.46 21.94 -33.82
N THR A 22 12.75 22.23 -33.61
CA THR A 22 13.56 21.53 -32.59
C THR A 22 12.96 21.71 -31.20
N ALA A 23 12.55 22.94 -30.85
CA ALA A 23 11.90 23.22 -29.57
C ALA A 23 10.55 22.47 -29.43
N LEU A 24 9.73 22.44 -30.48
CA LEU A 24 8.46 21.72 -30.48
C LEU A 24 8.64 20.21 -30.36
N ILE A 25 9.65 19.63 -31.02
CA ILE A 25 10.00 18.21 -30.88
C ILE A 25 10.47 17.92 -29.47
N GLY A 26 11.31 18.79 -28.88
CA GLY A 26 11.76 18.63 -27.50
C GLY A 26 10.62 18.64 -26.48
N LEU A 27 9.67 19.57 -26.61
CA LEU A 27 8.49 19.61 -25.75
C LEU A 27 7.57 18.39 -25.96
N SER A 28 7.42 17.95 -27.21
CA SER A 28 6.62 16.75 -27.54
C SER A 28 7.26 15.48 -27.00
N ALA A 29 8.59 15.37 -27.07
CA ALA A 29 9.37 14.29 -26.47
C ALA A 29 9.16 14.22 -24.96
N LEU A 30 9.24 15.37 -24.27
CA LEU A 30 8.97 15.40 -22.84
C LEU A 30 7.54 14.96 -22.50
N ALA A 31 6.55 15.39 -23.29
CA ALA A 31 5.15 15.02 -23.06
C ALA A 31 4.88 13.53 -23.31
N ILE A 32 5.36 12.98 -24.43
CA ILE A 32 5.06 11.61 -24.86
C ILE A 32 5.97 10.60 -24.16
N ASP A 33 7.29 10.74 -24.31
CA ASP A 33 8.25 9.79 -23.75
C ASP A 33 8.29 9.87 -22.23
N GLY A 34 8.22 11.09 -21.69
CA GLY A 34 8.09 11.29 -20.25
C GLY A 34 6.79 10.70 -19.70
N GLY A 35 5.66 10.96 -20.35
CA GLY A 35 4.37 10.39 -19.97
C GLY A 35 4.39 8.86 -19.97
N PHE A 36 4.95 8.25 -21.01
CA PHE A 36 5.10 6.79 -21.10
C PHE A 36 6.01 6.22 -20.00
N ALA A 37 7.11 6.92 -19.68
CA ALA A 37 8.00 6.54 -18.58
C ALA A 37 7.29 6.60 -17.22
N PHE A 38 6.49 7.64 -16.94
CA PHE A 38 5.72 7.75 -15.70
C PHE A 38 4.63 6.68 -15.59
N ILE A 39 3.92 6.38 -16.67
CA ILE A 39 2.93 5.28 -16.70
C ILE A 39 3.62 3.95 -16.39
N THR A 40 4.75 3.68 -17.05
CA THR A 40 5.52 2.46 -16.82
C THR A 40 6.01 2.38 -15.37
N ARG A 41 6.48 3.49 -14.79
CA ARG A 41 6.89 3.53 -13.38
C ARG A 41 5.74 3.18 -12.43
N ASN A 42 4.53 3.68 -12.69
CA ASN A 42 3.35 3.33 -11.89
C ASN A 42 2.98 1.85 -12.06
N GLN A 43 3.10 1.30 -13.26
CA GLN A 43 2.93 -0.14 -13.48
C GLN A 43 3.98 -0.96 -12.71
N LEU A 44 5.24 -0.53 -12.70
CA LEU A 44 6.30 -1.14 -11.88
C LEU A 44 6.00 -1.04 -10.39
N GLN A 45 5.43 0.06 -9.91
CA GLN A 45 5.01 0.20 -8.52
C GLN A 45 3.94 -0.84 -8.16
N ASN A 46 2.90 -0.99 -9.01
CA ASN A 46 1.86 -1.99 -8.78
C ASN A 46 2.44 -3.42 -8.75
N ILE A 47 3.42 -3.71 -9.62
CA ILE A 47 4.15 -4.98 -9.64
C ILE A 47 4.93 -5.17 -8.33
N GLY A 48 5.68 -4.15 -7.92
CA GLY A 48 6.46 -4.15 -6.68
C GLY A 48 5.56 -4.37 -5.45
N ASP A 49 4.42 -3.68 -5.37
CA ASP A 49 3.49 -3.78 -4.25
C ASP A 49 2.86 -5.17 -4.17
N ALA A 50 2.41 -5.72 -5.31
CA ALA A 50 1.85 -7.06 -5.39
C ALA A 50 2.89 -8.13 -5.05
N ALA A 51 4.12 -7.98 -5.56
CA ALA A 51 5.25 -8.86 -5.28
C ALA A 51 5.64 -8.83 -3.80
N ALA A 52 5.85 -7.64 -3.23
CA ALA A 52 6.19 -7.46 -1.83
C ALA A 52 5.11 -8.06 -0.93
N LEU A 53 3.82 -7.79 -1.20
CA LEU A 53 2.72 -8.36 -0.43
C LEU A 53 2.64 -9.88 -0.55
N ALA A 54 2.87 -10.45 -1.74
CA ALA A 54 2.92 -11.89 -1.93
C ALA A 54 4.09 -12.52 -1.16
N GLY A 55 5.26 -11.90 -1.20
CA GLY A 55 6.44 -12.32 -0.43
C GLY A 55 6.18 -12.27 1.08
N GLY A 56 5.63 -11.17 1.58
CA GLY A 56 5.25 -11.00 2.99
C GLY A 56 4.17 -12.00 3.43
N ARG A 57 3.18 -12.31 2.58
CA ARG A 57 2.20 -13.38 2.84
C ARG A 57 2.84 -14.75 2.94
N LYS A 58 3.81 -15.07 2.05
CA LYS A 58 4.52 -16.35 2.09
C LYS A 58 5.40 -16.46 3.33
N LEU A 59 6.06 -15.36 3.72
CA LEU A 59 6.77 -15.25 5.00
C LEU A 59 5.81 -15.51 6.17
N GLY A 60 4.62 -14.90 6.15
CA GLY A 60 3.57 -15.14 7.15
C GLY A 60 3.13 -16.59 7.24
N LYS A 61 2.98 -17.26 6.10
CA LYS A 61 2.67 -18.71 6.05
C LYS A 61 3.78 -19.58 6.63
N ILE A 62 5.04 -19.18 6.51
CA ILE A 62 6.16 -19.89 7.16
C ILE A 62 6.03 -19.76 8.68
N TYR A 63 5.83 -18.53 9.18
CA TYR A 63 5.62 -18.29 10.60
C TYR A 63 4.40 -19.01 11.17
N GLU A 64 3.29 -19.08 10.43
CA GLU A 64 2.06 -19.80 10.84
C GLU A 64 2.32 -21.29 11.08
N GLY A 65 3.25 -21.90 10.33
CA GLY A 65 3.62 -23.31 10.49
C GLY A 65 4.52 -23.59 11.72
N LEU A 66 5.00 -22.55 12.40
CA LEU A 66 5.91 -22.66 13.54
C LEU A 66 5.18 -22.50 14.88
N SER A 67 5.66 -23.20 15.91
CA SER A 67 5.21 -22.96 17.29
C SER A 67 5.64 -21.56 17.78
N GLN A 68 4.96 -21.02 18.78
CA GLN A 68 5.30 -19.68 19.33
C GLN A 68 6.76 -19.54 19.79
N SER A 69 7.36 -20.61 20.31
CA SER A 69 8.78 -20.60 20.71
C SER A 69 9.70 -20.65 19.49
N ALA A 70 9.35 -21.40 18.45
CA ALA A 70 10.13 -21.49 17.22
C ALA A 70 10.06 -20.19 16.38
N GLN A 71 8.96 -19.43 16.48
CA GLN A 71 8.86 -18.12 15.84
C GLN A 71 9.85 -17.10 16.42
N GLN A 72 10.20 -17.21 17.71
CA GLN A 72 11.15 -16.33 18.43
C GLN A 72 12.62 -16.71 18.27
N SER A 73 12.92 -17.82 17.58
CA SER A 73 14.27 -18.20 17.18
C SER A 73 14.39 -18.42 15.66
N TYR A 74 13.37 -18.03 14.89
CA TYR A 74 13.33 -18.28 13.46
C TYR A 74 14.45 -17.53 12.73
N THR A 75 15.19 -18.27 11.91
CA THR A 75 16.18 -17.74 10.98
C THR A 75 15.81 -18.19 9.58
N LEU A 76 15.67 -17.23 8.67
CA LEU A 76 15.39 -17.47 7.27
C LEU A 76 16.52 -18.29 6.63
N ASN A 77 16.18 -19.51 6.23
CA ASN A 77 17.07 -20.39 5.49
C ASN A 77 16.88 -20.22 3.97
N SER A 78 17.76 -20.85 3.18
CA SER A 78 17.74 -20.76 1.73
C SER A 78 16.47 -21.36 1.10
N THR A 79 15.91 -22.43 1.66
CA THR A 79 14.68 -23.07 1.18
C THR A 79 13.47 -22.15 1.33
N ASP A 80 13.30 -21.55 2.50
CA ASP A 80 12.22 -20.61 2.79
C ASP A 80 12.36 -19.35 1.92
N ARG A 81 13.58 -18.84 1.78
CA ARG A 81 13.87 -17.71 0.90
C ARG A 81 13.49 -18.02 -0.56
N ALA A 82 13.89 -19.19 -1.07
CA ALA A 82 13.53 -19.61 -2.43
C ALA A 82 12.00 -19.75 -2.60
N ALA A 83 11.29 -20.24 -1.59
CA ALA A 83 9.83 -20.35 -1.61
C ALA A 83 9.14 -18.98 -1.62
N ILE A 84 9.65 -18.01 -0.83
CA ILE A 84 9.19 -16.62 -0.84
C ILE A 84 9.35 -16.00 -2.22
N ILE A 85 10.53 -16.14 -2.82
CA ILE A 85 10.83 -15.57 -4.14
C ILE A 85 10.03 -16.21 -5.25
N THR A 86 9.84 -17.52 -5.21
CA THR A 86 9.02 -18.24 -6.19
C THR A 86 7.57 -17.72 -6.15
N TYR A 87 7.00 -17.59 -4.96
CA TYR A 87 5.63 -17.11 -4.79
C TYR A 87 5.47 -15.62 -5.16
N MET A 88 6.44 -14.80 -4.75
CA MET A 88 6.55 -13.39 -5.13
C MET A 88 6.59 -13.21 -6.65
N ASN A 89 7.48 -13.94 -7.34
CA ASN A 89 7.62 -13.85 -8.80
C ASN A 89 6.38 -14.35 -9.53
N ALA A 90 5.72 -15.40 -9.05
CA ALA A 90 4.48 -15.89 -9.64
C ALA A 90 3.36 -14.82 -9.65
N VAL A 91 3.35 -13.92 -8.66
CA VAL A 91 2.40 -12.79 -8.61
C VAL A 91 2.90 -11.61 -9.45
N ALA A 92 4.21 -11.30 -9.41
CA ALA A 92 4.80 -10.26 -10.24
C ALA A 92 4.55 -10.50 -11.74
N MET A 93 4.71 -11.75 -12.20
CA MET A 93 4.52 -12.15 -13.59
C MET A 93 3.07 -12.09 -14.09
N GLN A 94 2.08 -11.89 -13.22
CA GLN A 94 0.68 -11.66 -13.61
C GLN A 94 0.42 -10.21 -14.05
N ASN A 95 1.42 -9.35 -13.94
CA ASN A 95 1.34 -7.94 -14.24
C ASN A 95 2.38 -7.55 -15.30
N THR A 96 2.15 -6.43 -15.98
CA THR A 96 3.03 -5.94 -17.05
C THR A 96 3.37 -4.48 -16.87
N ALA A 97 4.60 -4.08 -17.24
CA ALA A 97 5.01 -2.68 -17.30
C ALA A 97 5.63 -2.34 -18.66
N GLY A 98 5.10 -1.31 -19.32
CA GLY A 98 5.52 -0.94 -20.67
C GLY A 98 5.32 -2.08 -21.67
N GLY A 99 4.23 -2.86 -21.50
CA GLY A 99 3.83 -3.93 -22.42
C GLY A 99 4.51 -5.28 -22.24
N ILE A 100 5.37 -5.46 -21.24
CA ILE A 100 6.06 -6.74 -20.98
C ILE A 100 5.84 -7.21 -19.54
N ALA A 101 5.92 -8.52 -19.32
CA ALA A 101 6.00 -9.08 -17.96
C ALA A 101 7.34 -8.70 -17.31
N ILE A 102 7.31 -8.46 -16.00
CA ILE A 102 8.48 -8.00 -15.24
C ILE A 102 8.89 -9.10 -14.25
N PRO A 103 9.76 -10.04 -14.66
CA PRO A 103 10.38 -10.94 -13.71
C PRO A 103 11.27 -10.14 -12.73
N ILE A 104 11.20 -10.52 -11.46
CA ILE A 104 12.02 -9.95 -10.39
C ILE A 104 13.21 -10.88 -10.18
N SER A 105 14.41 -10.39 -10.49
CA SER A 105 15.64 -11.16 -10.30
C SER A 105 15.89 -11.46 -8.83
N ASP A 106 16.33 -12.68 -8.53
CA ASP A 106 16.81 -13.06 -7.21
C ASP A 106 18.21 -12.49 -6.94
N ASP A 107 18.27 -11.17 -6.70
CA ASP A 107 19.48 -10.41 -6.38
C ASP A 107 19.27 -9.72 -5.04
N SER A 108 20.29 -9.68 -4.17
CA SER A 108 20.22 -9.05 -2.84
C SER A 108 20.01 -7.54 -2.86
N ASN A 109 20.17 -6.88 -4.01
CA ASN A 109 19.82 -5.47 -4.22
C ASN A 109 18.40 -5.28 -4.78
N VAL A 110 17.77 -6.36 -5.24
CA VAL A 110 16.45 -6.34 -5.87
C VAL A 110 15.39 -6.90 -4.94
N VAL A 111 15.70 -7.99 -4.24
CA VAL A 111 14.84 -8.64 -3.25
C VAL A 111 15.60 -8.75 -1.94
N GLN A 112 15.09 -8.06 -0.93
CA GLN A 112 15.63 -8.10 0.41
C GLN A 112 14.56 -8.59 1.38
N ILE A 113 14.96 -9.46 2.30
CA ILE A 113 14.10 -9.96 3.37
C ILE A 113 14.79 -9.57 4.67
N GLY A 114 14.04 -9.01 5.61
CA GLY A 114 14.61 -8.38 6.78
C GLY A 114 13.59 -7.72 7.68
N HIS A 115 14.01 -6.67 8.38
CA HIS A 115 13.15 -5.88 9.25
C HIS A 115 12.74 -4.57 8.61
N TRP A 116 11.49 -4.17 8.82
CA TRP A 116 11.02 -2.82 8.52
C TRP A 116 10.32 -2.20 9.72
N ASN A 117 10.79 -1.02 10.12
CA ASN A 117 10.27 -0.27 11.27
C ASN A 117 9.30 0.87 10.88
N GLY A 118 8.88 0.92 9.61
CA GLY A 118 8.06 2.00 9.05
C GLY A 118 8.85 3.10 8.33
N THR A 119 10.16 3.23 8.60
CA THR A 119 11.03 4.25 7.97
C THR A 119 12.25 3.65 7.29
N THR A 120 12.92 2.70 7.95
CA THR A 120 14.15 2.07 7.51
C THR A 120 13.94 0.57 7.32
N PHE A 121 14.48 0.04 6.22
CA PHE A 121 14.58 -1.39 5.98
C PHE A 121 15.99 -1.88 6.30
N THR A 122 16.09 -2.97 7.05
CA THR A 122 17.38 -3.62 7.40
C THR A 122 17.33 -5.07 6.99
N ALA A 123 18.11 -5.46 5.97
CA ALA A 123 18.20 -6.84 5.52
C ALA A 123 18.77 -7.73 6.64
N THR A 124 18.07 -8.81 6.98
CA THR A 124 18.50 -9.78 8.00
C THR A 124 17.81 -11.12 7.77
N SER A 125 18.51 -12.20 8.07
CA SER A 125 17.92 -13.54 8.14
C SER A 125 17.34 -13.86 9.52
N SER A 126 17.76 -13.15 10.57
CA SER A 126 17.19 -13.34 11.92
C SER A 126 15.86 -12.62 12.00
N HIS A 127 14.80 -13.39 12.29
CA HIS A 127 13.45 -12.88 12.55
C HIS A 127 12.87 -11.90 11.52
N PRO A 128 13.08 -12.08 10.20
CA PRO A 128 12.59 -11.09 9.25
C PRO A 128 11.08 -10.93 9.36
N ASP A 129 10.64 -9.68 9.35
CA ASP A 129 9.23 -9.31 9.37
C ASP A 129 8.80 -8.64 8.05
N ALA A 130 9.72 -8.40 7.11
CA ALA A 130 9.44 -7.62 5.92
C ALA A 130 10.13 -8.16 4.68
N VAL A 131 9.47 -7.94 3.54
CA VAL A 131 9.98 -8.22 2.20
C VAL A 131 10.00 -6.91 1.42
N HIS A 132 11.18 -6.53 0.93
CA HIS A 132 11.42 -5.39 0.07
C HIS A 132 11.73 -5.86 -1.34
N VAL A 133 11.05 -5.28 -2.33
CA VAL A 133 11.14 -5.66 -3.74
C VAL A 133 11.36 -4.42 -4.59
N THR A 134 12.28 -4.51 -5.56
CA THR A 134 12.49 -3.49 -6.58
C THR A 134 12.13 -4.04 -7.96
N ALA A 135 11.10 -3.49 -8.59
CA ALA A 135 10.75 -3.76 -9.98
C ALA A 135 11.43 -2.70 -10.86
N ARG A 136 12.12 -3.13 -11.92
CA ARG A 136 12.93 -2.23 -12.75
C ARG A 136 12.90 -2.61 -14.22
N ARG A 137 12.98 -1.59 -15.07
CA ARG A 137 13.27 -1.65 -16.50
C ARG A 137 14.44 -0.73 -16.78
N ASP A 138 15.61 -1.30 -16.99
CA ASP A 138 16.86 -0.59 -17.24
C ASP A 138 17.77 -1.41 -18.18
N SER A 139 19.00 -0.95 -18.37
CA SER A 139 19.99 -1.61 -19.25
C SER A 139 20.46 -2.97 -18.75
N ILE A 140 20.12 -3.35 -17.51
CA ILE A 140 20.57 -4.59 -16.85
C ILE A 140 19.40 -5.57 -16.71
N ALA A 141 18.20 -5.08 -16.42
CA ALA A 141 17.03 -5.88 -16.09
C ALA A 141 15.79 -5.39 -16.84
N ASN A 142 15.08 -6.34 -17.46
CA ASN A 142 13.80 -6.14 -18.17
C ASN A 142 13.83 -5.10 -19.31
N GLY A 143 15.02 -4.66 -19.73
CA GLY A 143 15.24 -3.77 -20.86
C GLY A 143 14.72 -2.36 -20.65
N SER A 144 15.57 -1.37 -20.91
CA SER A 144 15.20 0.05 -20.91
C SER A 144 14.01 0.34 -21.85
N LEU A 145 13.28 1.41 -21.54
CA LEU A 145 12.22 1.91 -22.41
C LEU A 145 12.85 2.58 -23.63
N SER A 146 12.46 2.15 -24.83
CA SER A 146 12.80 2.86 -26.05
C SER A 146 11.97 4.14 -26.13
N THR A 147 12.64 5.26 -26.35
CA THR A 147 11.98 6.55 -26.58
C THR A 147 11.64 6.72 -28.06
N LEU A 148 10.54 7.40 -28.33
CA LEU A 148 10.05 7.73 -29.65
C LEU A 148 10.64 9.07 -30.12
N LEU A 149 10.19 10.20 -29.56
CA LEU A 149 10.57 11.53 -30.04
C LEU A 149 11.87 12.01 -29.40
N ALA A 150 12.13 11.62 -28.14
CA ALA A 150 13.39 11.95 -27.47
C ALA A 150 14.61 11.37 -28.21
N GLY A 151 14.41 10.28 -28.98
CA GLY A 151 15.44 9.68 -29.82
C GLY A 151 15.97 10.64 -30.88
N ILE A 152 15.14 11.55 -31.40
CA ILE A 152 15.52 12.55 -32.41
C ILE A 152 16.53 13.56 -31.85
N ILE A 153 16.44 13.86 -30.54
CA ILE A 153 17.34 14.76 -29.83
C ILE A 153 18.46 14.01 -29.07
N GLY A 154 18.66 12.73 -29.37
CA GLY A 154 19.80 11.93 -28.89
C GLY A 154 19.55 11.11 -27.61
N VAL A 155 18.35 11.15 -27.04
CA VAL A 155 17.99 10.31 -25.88
C VAL A 155 17.18 9.13 -26.39
N SER A 156 17.81 7.97 -26.60
CA SER A 156 17.17 6.80 -27.24
C SER A 156 16.55 5.80 -26.25
N GLN A 157 16.91 5.89 -24.97
CA GLN A 157 16.47 4.97 -23.93
C GLN A 157 16.23 5.69 -22.59
N LEU A 158 15.26 5.19 -21.82
CA LEU A 158 14.98 5.62 -20.45
C LEU A 158 14.90 4.41 -19.51
N SER A 159 15.52 4.55 -18.34
CA SER A 159 15.45 3.57 -17.27
C SER A 159 14.45 4.02 -16.21
N VAL A 160 13.61 3.09 -15.74
CA VAL A 160 12.62 3.34 -14.69
C VAL A 160 12.60 2.20 -13.68
N SER A 161 12.41 2.54 -12.41
CA SER A 161 12.29 1.58 -11.33
C SER A 161 11.30 2.07 -10.27
N ALA A 162 10.79 1.11 -9.51
CA ALA A 162 9.91 1.31 -8.38
C ALA A 162 10.23 0.27 -7.30
N SER A 163 10.16 0.68 -6.04
CA SER A 163 10.46 -0.18 -4.91
C SER A 163 9.30 -0.18 -3.92
N SER A 164 9.06 -1.34 -3.30
CA SER A 164 7.93 -1.59 -2.42
C SER A 164 8.34 -2.46 -1.26
N THR A 165 7.77 -2.19 -0.08
CA THR A 165 8.01 -3.00 1.13
C THR A 165 6.67 -3.44 1.70
N ALA A 166 6.55 -4.72 1.99
CA ALA A 166 5.46 -5.26 2.78
C ALA A 166 6.03 -5.87 4.06
N ALA A 167 5.45 -5.50 5.20
CA ALA A 167 5.83 -6.06 6.49
C ALA A 167 4.66 -6.73 7.18
N MET A 168 5.00 -7.77 7.94
CA MET A 168 4.15 -8.55 8.83
C MET A 168 4.10 -7.96 10.24
N THR A 169 4.79 -6.85 10.50
CA THR A 169 4.82 -6.21 11.81
C THR A 169 3.39 -5.87 12.22
N ALA A 170 2.80 -6.70 13.08
CA ALA A 170 1.63 -6.32 13.83
C ALA A 170 1.99 -5.05 14.59
N LEU A 171 1.12 -4.03 14.55
CA LEU A 171 1.26 -2.87 15.41
C LEU A 171 1.14 -3.35 16.86
N ASN A 172 2.27 -3.69 17.49
CA ASN A 172 2.33 -4.16 18.88
C ASN A 172 1.88 -3.05 19.83
N ASN A 173 2.07 -1.80 19.41
CA ASN A 173 1.54 -0.61 20.05
C ASN A 173 0.87 0.26 18.99
N LEU A 174 -0.39 0.62 19.22
CA LEU A 174 -1.08 1.71 18.57
C LEU A 174 -1.02 2.92 19.50
N GLY A 175 -0.55 4.06 18.98
CA GLY A 175 -0.63 5.32 19.70
C GLY A 175 -2.09 5.74 19.96
N ALA A 176 -2.30 6.70 20.85
CA ALA A 176 -3.61 7.30 21.04
C ALA A 176 -4.14 7.86 19.70
N GLY A 177 -5.43 7.69 19.43
CA GLY A 177 -6.04 8.15 18.18
C GLY A 177 -5.75 7.30 16.93
N LYS A 178 -5.33 6.03 17.09
CA LYS A 178 -5.01 5.14 15.96
C LYS A 178 -5.93 3.93 15.80
N LEU A 179 -6.89 3.74 16.71
CA LEU A 179 -7.87 2.66 16.66
C LEU A 179 -9.27 3.27 16.54
N ASP A 180 -9.63 3.74 15.35
CA ASP A 180 -10.80 4.63 15.17
C ASP A 180 -12.14 3.89 14.95
N CYS A 181 -12.08 2.56 14.86
CA CYS A 181 -13.25 1.71 14.69
C CYS A 181 -13.36 0.73 15.87
N PRO A 182 -14.42 0.83 16.71
CA PRO A 182 -14.56 -0.01 17.89
C PRO A 182 -15.13 -1.41 17.58
N VAL A 183 -14.46 -2.13 16.68
CA VAL A 183 -14.80 -3.49 16.23
C VAL A 183 -13.75 -4.48 16.71
N GLY A 184 -14.21 -5.57 17.32
CA GLY A 184 -13.41 -6.74 17.65
C GLY A 184 -13.76 -7.93 16.78
N VAL A 185 -12.76 -8.69 16.34
CA VAL A 185 -12.93 -9.97 15.65
C VAL A 185 -12.24 -11.04 16.50
N PRO A 186 -12.90 -12.18 16.81
CA PRO A 186 -12.28 -13.22 17.61
C PRO A 186 -11.10 -13.81 16.86
N LYS A 187 -10.05 -14.18 17.62
CA LYS A 187 -8.85 -14.83 17.08
C LYS A 187 -9.17 -16.07 16.24
N SER A 188 -10.25 -16.78 16.55
CA SER A 188 -10.72 -17.97 15.81
C SER A 188 -11.13 -17.67 14.37
N TYR A 189 -11.48 -16.43 14.02
CA TYR A 189 -11.76 -16.04 12.62
C TYR A 189 -10.50 -16.01 11.76
N ALA A 190 -9.35 -15.65 12.36
CA ALA A 190 -8.07 -15.59 11.65
C ALA A 190 -7.36 -16.96 11.54
N GLY A 191 -7.87 -18.00 12.20
CA GLY A 191 -7.29 -19.35 12.20
C GLY A 191 -8.13 -20.35 11.42
N SER A 192 -7.48 -21.33 10.78
CA SER A 192 -8.17 -22.47 10.16
C SER A 192 -8.80 -23.36 11.23
N GLY A 193 -10.14 -23.50 11.21
CA GLY A 193 -10.90 -24.40 12.10
C GLY A 193 -11.73 -23.71 13.19
N GLY A 194 -11.81 -22.37 13.20
CA GLY A 194 -12.65 -21.64 14.14
C GLY A 194 -14.16 -21.81 13.89
N GLN A 195 -14.97 -21.61 14.93
CA GLN A 195 -16.45 -21.56 14.83
C GLN A 195 -16.98 -20.36 14.01
N CYS A 196 -16.08 -19.48 13.58
CA CYS A 196 -16.38 -18.23 12.91
C CYS A 196 -15.89 -18.26 11.47
N THR A 197 -16.80 -18.55 10.53
CA THR A 197 -16.53 -18.51 9.09
C THR A 197 -17.03 -17.23 8.43
N ASN A 198 -18.02 -16.55 9.03
CA ASN A 198 -18.59 -15.31 8.52
C ASN A 198 -18.57 -14.22 9.60
N LEU A 199 -18.13 -13.01 9.24
CA LEU A 199 -18.27 -11.82 10.08
C LEU A 199 -19.69 -11.26 9.91
N VAL A 200 -20.54 -11.54 10.90
CA VAL A 200 -21.89 -10.98 10.97
C VAL A 200 -21.95 -10.00 12.12
N PHE A 201 -22.23 -8.75 11.79
CA PHE A 201 -22.24 -7.60 12.72
C PHE A 201 -23.59 -7.40 13.45
N SER A 202 -24.61 -8.22 13.16
CA SER A 202 -25.94 -8.20 13.81
C SER A 202 -26.60 -9.60 13.79
N GLY A 203 -27.51 -9.89 14.73
CA GLY A 203 -28.25 -11.17 14.80
C GLY A 203 -27.70 -12.22 15.78
N THR A 204 -28.10 -13.49 15.62
CA THR A 204 -27.62 -14.64 16.43
C THR A 204 -26.43 -15.33 15.76
N GLY A 205 -25.38 -15.69 16.50
CA GLY A 205 -24.16 -16.31 15.95
C GLY A 205 -23.09 -15.30 15.50
N GLN A 206 -23.02 -14.13 16.14
CA GLN A 206 -22.08 -13.07 15.77
C GLN A 206 -20.64 -13.46 16.08
N CYS A 207 -19.80 -13.38 15.04
CA CYS A 207 -18.35 -13.50 15.10
C CYS A 207 -17.66 -12.14 14.93
N ALA A 208 -18.42 -11.07 15.13
CA ALA A 208 -17.91 -9.72 15.28
C ALA A 208 -18.47 -9.17 16.60
N TYR A 209 -17.61 -8.49 17.34
CA TYR A 209 -17.91 -7.89 18.62
C TYR A 209 -17.70 -6.39 18.53
N TRP A 210 -18.34 -5.67 19.44
CA TRP A 210 -18.19 -4.24 19.55
C TRP A 210 -17.62 -3.92 20.91
N HIS A 211 -16.89 -2.82 21.04
CA HIS A 211 -16.33 -2.42 22.32
C HIS A 211 -16.50 -0.93 22.61
N THR A 212 -16.49 -0.57 23.88
CA THR A 212 -16.46 0.84 24.32
C THR A 212 -15.06 1.24 24.78
N TYR A 213 -14.04 0.62 24.19
CA TYR A 213 -12.64 0.72 24.61
C TYR A 213 -12.51 0.38 26.10
N LYS A 214 -12.11 1.36 26.91
CA LYS A 214 -11.91 1.24 28.36
C LYS A 214 -13.12 1.73 29.17
N ASP A 215 -14.18 2.22 28.51
CA ASP A 215 -15.37 2.71 29.19
C ASP A 215 -16.27 1.56 29.64
N SER A 216 -16.66 1.59 30.91
CA SER A 216 -17.48 0.57 31.56
C SER A 216 -18.74 1.20 32.18
N PRO A 217 -19.91 0.53 32.14
CA PRO A 217 -20.15 -0.77 31.50
C PRO A 217 -20.30 -0.66 29.99
N ALA A 218 -19.77 -1.64 29.25
CA ALA A 218 -20.05 -1.76 27.83
C ALA A 218 -21.53 -2.11 27.61
N SER A 219 -22.24 -1.22 26.92
CA SER A 219 -23.66 -1.37 26.59
C SER A 219 -23.96 -0.79 25.21
N THR A 220 -25.08 -1.19 24.61
CA THR A 220 -25.53 -0.64 23.33
C THR A 220 -25.68 0.88 23.38
N ASN A 221 -26.16 1.46 24.49
CA ASN A 221 -26.30 2.91 24.63
C ASN A 221 -24.94 3.62 24.73
N ALA A 222 -23.98 3.01 25.43
CA ALA A 222 -22.62 3.54 25.52
C ALA A 222 -21.92 3.51 24.14
N LEU A 223 -22.10 2.43 23.37
CA LEU A 223 -21.59 2.34 22.01
C LEU A 223 -22.24 3.38 21.08
N ILE A 224 -23.56 3.57 21.15
CA ILE A 224 -24.26 4.60 20.35
C ILE A 224 -23.69 6.00 20.68
N GLY A 225 -23.56 6.34 21.97
CA GLY A 225 -22.99 7.63 22.39
C GLY A 225 -21.51 7.80 22.06
N LEU A 226 -20.75 6.70 21.94
CA LEU A 226 -19.35 6.72 21.52
C LEU A 226 -19.23 6.99 20.02
N LEU A 227 -20.11 6.44 19.19
CA LEU A 227 -20.07 6.59 17.73
C LEU A 227 -20.52 7.98 17.27
N ASP A 228 -21.64 8.45 17.82
CA ASP A 228 -22.30 9.70 17.47
C ASP A 228 -22.85 10.36 18.74
N ASP A 229 -23.14 11.66 18.69
CA ASP A 229 -23.74 12.37 19.83
C ASP A 229 -25.13 11.83 20.20
N GLY A 230 -25.81 11.19 19.23
CA GLY A 230 -27.00 10.34 19.42
C GLY A 230 -27.97 10.89 20.48
N LYS A 231 -28.27 10.04 21.48
CA LYS A 231 -29.15 10.39 22.62
C LYS A 231 -28.45 11.19 23.73
N ASN A 232 -27.14 11.44 23.64
CA ASN A 232 -26.29 12.01 24.69
C ASN A 232 -25.50 13.22 24.16
N LYS A 233 -26.21 14.29 23.80
CA LYS A 233 -25.61 15.53 23.31
C LYS A 233 -24.58 16.08 24.30
N GLY A 234 -23.41 16.47 23.79
CA GLY A 234 -22.32 17.07 24.57
C GLY A 234 -21.32 16.07 25.17
N VAL A 235 -21.51 14.77 24.95
CA VAL A 235 -20.53 13.74 25.35
C VAL A 235 -19.47 13.54 24.25
N PRO A 236 -18.19 13.35 24.61
CA PRO A 236 -17.14 13.03 23.65
C PRO A 236 -17.49 11.80 22.79
N ASN A 237 -17.36 11.91 21.47
CA ASN A 237 -17.68 10.84 20.51
C ASN A 237 -16.73 10.83 19.31
N LEU A 238 -16.73 9.73 18.56
CA LEU A 238 -15.82 9.46 17.44
C LEU A 238 -16.15 10.31 16.20
N LYS A 239 -17.43 10.57 15.93
CA LYS A 239 -17.87 11.40 14.79
C LYS A 239 -17.38 12.84 14.92
N ALA A 240 -17.58 13.44 16.10
CA ALA A 240 -17.08 14.78 16.41
C ALA A 240 -15.55 14.83 16.61
N GLY A 241 -14.88 13.68 16.70
CA GLY A 241 -13.44 13.60 16.97
C GLY A 241 -13.04 14.08 18.37
N THR A 242 -14.00 14.13 19.30
CA THR A 242 -13.79 14.63 20.67
C THR A 242 -13.45 13.51 21.66
N TYR A 243 -13.76 12.25 21.31
CA TYR A 243 -13.43 11.11 22.15
C TYR A 243 -11.91 10.82 22.15
N PRO A 244 -11.25 10.76 23.31
CA PRO A 244 -9.82 10.45 23.39
C PRO A 244 -9.58 8.94 23.24
N ILE A 245 -9.39 8.50 22.00
CA ILE A 245 -9.10 7.09 21.70
C ILE A 245 -7.80 6.67 22.42
N PRO A 246 -7.83 5.66 23.30
CA PRO A 246 -6.67 5.28 24.09
C PRO A 246 -5.58 4.64 23.21
N ALA A 247 -4.32 4.75 23.65
CA ALA A 247 -3.25 3.92 23.12
C ALA A 247 -3.53 2.44 23.48
N VAL A 248 -3.11 1.54 22.59
CA VAL A 248 -3.41 0.10 22.68
C VAL A 248 -2.16 -0.72 22.49
N LYS A 249 -1.87 -1.59 23.45
CA LYS A 249 -0.80 -2.58 23.38
C LYS A 249 -1.38 -3.99 23.30
N VAL A 250 -1.00 -4.72 22.26
CA VAL A 250 -1.48 -6.08 22.00
C VAL A 250 -1.04 -7.00 23.14
N GLY A 251 -1.97 -7.79 23.68
CA GLY A 251 -1.72 -8.73 24.77
C GLY A 251 -1.61 -8.11 26.17
N VAL A 252 -1.75 -6.78 26.30
CA VAL A 252 -1.73 -6.07 27.58
C VAL A 252 -3.05 -5.38 27.84
N ASP A 253 -3.51 -4.54 26.91
CA ASP A 253 -4.76 -3.81 27.06
C ASP A 253 -5.97 -4.72 26.84
N GLN A 254 -7.02 -4.49 27.64
CA GLN A 254 -8.30 -5.17 27.54
C GLN A 254 -9.39 -4.14 27.25
N PHE A 255 -10.37 -4.53 26.44
CA PHE A 255 -11.55 -3.70 26.14
C PHE A 255 -12.81 -4.34 26.66
N TYR A 256 -13.77 -3.50 27.05
CA TYR A 256 -15.10 -3.95 27.41
C TYR A 256 -15.91 -4.19 26.14
N ILE A 257 -16.31 -5.44 25.95
CA ILE A 257 -17.12 -5.87 24.80
C ILE A 257 -18.61 -5.72 25.10
N THR A 258 -19.39 -5.33 24.09
CA THR A 258 -20.85 -5.34 24.13
C THR A 258 -21.39 -6.29 23.05
N ASN A 259 -22.29 -7.18 23.48
CA ASN A 259 -23.05 -8.09 22.63
C ASN A 259 -24.49 -7.58 22.53
N GLY A 260 -25.08 -7.54 21.33
CA GLY A 260 -26.48 -7.16 21.20
C GLY A 260 -26.99 -7.10 19.76
N ALA A 261 -28.32 -7.08 19.62
CA ALA A 261 -28.99 -6.75 18.37
C ALA A 261 -28.78 -5.25 18.07
N LEU A 262 -27.71 -4.95 17.34
CA LEU A 262 -27.22 -3.59 17.09
C LEU A 262 -27.87 -2.90 15.90
N SER A 263 -29.12 -3.24 15.59
CA SER A 263 -29.86 -2.60 14.50
C SER A 263 -29.89 -1.06 14.63
N ALA A 264 -29.87 -0.53 15.86
CA ALA A 264 -29.78 0.90 16.11
C ALA A 264 -28.36 1.49 15.88
N ALA A 265 -27.31 0.83 16.37
CA ALA A 265 -25.93 1.34 16.27
C ALA A 265 -25.34 1.20 14.85
N PHE A 266 -25.85 0.27 14.03
CA PHE A 266 -25.39 0.10 12.66
C PHE A 266 -25.60 1.37 11.82
N ASN A 267 -26.73 2.07 12.02
CA ASN A 267 -26.97 3.36 11.37
C ASN A 267 -25.97 4.42 11.84
N ASP A 268 -25.60 4.44 13.12
CA ASP A 268 -24.60 5.37 13.65
C ASP A 268 -23.20 5.07 13.09
N PHE A 269 -22.87 3.80 12.85
CA PHE A 269 -21.66 3.42 12.11
C PHE A 269 -21.67 3.88 10.66
N VAL A 270 -22.80 3.74 9.97
CA VAL A 270 -22.97 4.28 8.61
C VAL A 270 -22.80 5.79 8.61
N ASN A 271 -23.30 6.49 9.64
CA ASN A 271 -23.13 7.92 9.82
C ASN A 271 -21.67 8.30 10.08
N LEU A 272 -20.98 7.56 10.96
CA LEU A 272 -19.55 7.73 11.22
C LEU A 272 -18.75 7.51 9.93
N TYR A 273 -19.04 6.44 9.18
CA TYR A 273 -18.47 6.16 7.87
C TYR A 273 -18.66 7.31 6.89
N ASN A 274 -19.89 7.80 6.76
CA ASN A 274 -20.20 8.91 5.88
C ASN A 274 -19.50 10.20 6.30
N SER A 275 -19.21 10.38 7.59
CA SER A 275 -18.48 11.55 8.09
C SER A 275 -16.96 11.47 7.90
N LYS A 276 -16.39 10.26 7.79
CA LYS A 276 -14.93 10.03 7.70
C LYS A 276 -14.46 9.62 6.30
N LYS A 277 -15.38 9.27 5.39
CA LYS A 277 -15.02 8.90 4.01
C LYS A 277 -14.63 10.11 3.16
N ASP A 278 -13.69 9.93 2.26
CA ASP A 278 -13.40 10.88 1.19
C ASP A 278 -14.43 10.83 0.06
N ALA A 279 -14.23 11.67 -0.97
CA ALA A 279 -15.10 11.74 -2.14
C ALA A 279 -15.13 10.42 -2.94
N GLN A 280 -14.17 9.53 -2.73
CA GLN A 280 -14.04 8.23 -3.37
C GLN A 280 -14.62 7.09 -2.49
N GLY A 281 -15.17 7.42 -1.32
CA GLY A 281 -15.71 6.44 -0.39
C GLY A 281 -14.64 5.69 0.42
N LYS A 282 -13.41 6.18 0.47
CA LYS A 282 -12.36 5.60 1.31
C LYS A 282 -12.40 6.25 2.69
N TRP A 283 -12.46 5.44 3.74
CA TRP A 283 -12.36 5.94 5.11
C TRP A 283 -10.98 6.52 5.37
N ASN A 284 -10.92 7.79 5.78
CA ASN A 284 -9.69 8.41 6.27
C ASN A 284 -9.69 8.35 7.80
N THR A 285 -8.75 7.57 8.33
CA THR A 285 -8.36 7.53 9.75
C THR A 285 -7.45 8.71 10.06
#